data_AF-A0A367ZVH5-F1
#
_entry.id   AF-A0A367ZVH5-F1
#
_cell.length_a   1.000
_cell.length_b   1.000
_cell.length_c   1.000
_cell.angle_alpha   90.00
_cell.angle_beta   90.00
_cell.angle_gamma   90.00
#
_symmetry.space_group_name_H-M   'P 1'
#
loop_
_entity.id
_entity.type
_entity.pdbx_description
1 polymer ?
#
loop_
_entity_poly.entity_id
_entity_poly.type
_entity_poly.pdbx_seq_one_letter_code
_entity_poly.pdbx_strand_id
1 'polypeptide(L)'
;MLSNACRNTGVTYWIPLTWVQILRTNRLFDGAMMLYCCLLLFTVVIIGLTLMWASRGYGCATEEFSNYRGQLLEIKDEKKQVLLNDESAEENRLELSGGIFAIECREKDADIAGNRRSFVFRLFLKGALLFIPFFSWGIYMLIGSPKVPSYPFFLLLEREPVGLDATEKLVRAEVMANRNPQNGRLVDELADLYLDMDRFQDAVNAYNHAIAMNGESVDRLLRYAIALTGFEEGVVSQQAEHLFLKITELDPQNPQAWIFLARGLLQNGKDTKAIKLLENFLETAPENAPWRQNLTDVVTELKQQILHQDENVIITLQQQQFIADNLDKLVARLENKPDNLQGWMMLINAWLVMGSSDEAELSLKKGLDLLSSDKARKLSAFAHEKGLTEKAVE
;
A
#
# COMPACT_ATOMS: atom_id res chain seq x y z
N MET A 1 57.76 41.13 -3.58
CA MET A 1 58.49 40.93 -2.32
C MET A 1 57.49 41.10 -1.20
N LEU A 2 57.04 39.97 -0.64
CA LEU A 2 57.43 39.49 0.68
C LEU A 2 56.65 40.26 1.78
N SER A 3 55.91 39.63 2.69
CA SER A 3 55.81 38.21 3.00
C SER A 3 54.70 37.97 4.02
N ASN A 4 54.33 36.69 4.10
CA ASN A 4 53.91 35.94 5.28
C ASN A 4 52.49 36.19 5.84
N ALA A 5 51.58 35.22 5.89
CA ALA A 5 51.64 33.79 6.25
C ALA A 5 50.88 33.58 7.57
N CYS A 6 50.02 32.56 7.53
CA CYS A 6 49.50 31.79 8.66
C CYS A 6 48.42 32.44 9.53
N ARG A 7 47.40 31.73 10.03
CA ARG A 7 46.79 30.41 9.78
C ARG A 7 45.68 30.25 10.83
N ASN A 8 44.65 29.49 10.49
CA ASN A 8 43.83 28.66 11.39
C ASN A 8 43.08 29.30 12.57
N THR A 9 41.78 29.50 12.36
CA THR A 9 40.77 28.86 13.22
C THR A 9 39.71 28.21 12.31
N GLY A 10 39.87 26.91 12.07
CA GLY A 10 38.90 26.10 11.35
C GLY A 10 37.74 25.72 12.25
N VAL A 11 36.52 26.05 11.83
CA VAL A 11 35.30 25.36 12.26
C VAL A 11 34.58 24.93 10.99
N THR A 12 35.06 23.82 10.42
CA THR A 12 34.38 23.09 9.36
C THR A 12 33.21 22.34 9.98
N TYR A 13 31.98 22.73 9.63
CA TYR A 13 30.79 21.90 9.85
C TYR A 13 30.90 20.66 8.97
N TRP A 14 31.44 19.59 9.55
CA TRP A 14 31.33 18.23 9.02
C TRP A 14 29.91 17.73 9.28
N ILE A 15 29.01 17.94 8.32
CA ILE A 15 27.79 17.14 8.23
C ILE A 15 28.17 15.89 7.43
N PRO A 16 28.20 14.69 8.02
CA PRO A 16 28.57 13.49 7.28
C PRO A 16 27.47 13.18 6.25
N LEU A 17 27.80 13.32 4.96
CA LEU A 17 26.96 12.96 3.81
C LEU A 17 26.48 11.49 3.80
N THR A 18 26.95 10.66 4.73
CA THR A 18 26.56 9.26 4.84
C THR A 18 25.13 9.04 5.32
N TRP A 19 24.56 9.98 6.09
CA TRP A 19 23.20 9.82 6.63
C TRP A 19 22.09 10.02 5.59
N VAL A 20 22.31 10.88 4.60
CA VAL A 20 21.31 11.15 3.55
C VAL A 20 21.22 9.99 2.56
N GLN A 21 22.30 9.21 2.37
CA GLN A 21 22.25 7.99 1.55
C GLN A 21 21.64 6.79 2.30
N ILE A 22 21.78 6.72 3.63
CA ILE A 22 21.18 5.64 4.45
C ILE A 22 19.65 5.78 4.54
N LEU A 23 19.11 6.99 4.45
CA LEU A 23 17.67 7.25 4.54
C LEU A 23 16.88 6.93 3.25
N ARG A 24 17.55 6.63 2.11
CA ARG A 24 16.86 6.51 0.81
C ARG A 24 16.47 5.07 0.44
N THR A 25 16.97 4.04 1.12
CA THR A 25 16.89 2.65 0.63
C THR A 25 16.21 1.63 1.54
N ASN A 26 15.86 1.95 2.80
CA ASN A 26 15.30 0.95 3.72
C ASN A 26 13.89 1.29 4.22
N ARG A 27 12.87 0.87 3.47
CA ARG A 27 11.44 0.92 3.88
C ARG A 27 11.09 0.02 5.09
N LEU A 28 12.03 -0.77 5.61
CA LEU A 28 11.85 -1.58 6.82
C LEU A 28 12.20 -0.83 8.12
N PHE A 29 12.71 0.41 8.03
CA PHE A 29 13.18 1.18 9.18
C PHE A 29 12.18 2.22 9.72
N ASP A 30 11.01 2.39 9.10
CA ASP A 30 10.15 3.55 9.34
C ASP A 30 9.33 3.49 10.65
N GLY A 31 9.03 2.31 11.17
CA GLY A 31 8.19 2.20 12.39
C GLY A 31 8.98 2.38 13.69
N ALA A 32 10.00 1.56 13.90
CA ALA A 32 10.68 1.46 15.19
C ALA A 32 11.61 2.64 15.46
N MET A 33 12.41 3.07 14.47
CA MET A 33 13.33 4.21 14.62
C MET A 33 12.57 5.52 14.81
N MET A 34 11.47 5.72 14.08
CA MET A 34 10.62 6.90 14.22
C MET A 34 9.99 6.97 15.63
N LEU A 35 9.61 5.82 16.19
CA LEU A 35 9.08 5.71 17.55
C LEU A 35 10.14 6.07 18.61
N TYR A 36 11.38 5.60 18.45
CA TYR A 36 12.50 6.00 19.32
C TYR A 36 12.83 7.49 19.24
N CYS A 37 12.86 8.06 18.03
CA CYS A 37 13.11 9.50 17.83
C CYS A 37 12.00 10.36 18.45
N CYS A 38 10.72 9.96 18.30
CA CYS A 38 9.58 10.66 18.90
C CYS A 38 9.63 10.64 20.43
N LEU A 39 9.99 9.49 21.04
CA LEU A 39 10.14 9.40 22.50
C LEU A 39 11.27 10.28 23.01
N LEU A 40 12.40 10.34 22.30
CA LEU A 40 13.55 11.17 22.68
C LEU A 40 13.21 12.67 22.58
N LEU A 41 12.57 13.11 21.49
CA LEU A 41 12.09 14.48 21.33
C LEU A 41 11.10 14.88 22.43
N PHE A 42 10.17 13.99 22.76
CA PHE A 42 9.18 14.24 23.81
C PHE A 42 9.84 14.46 25.19
N THR A 43 10.87 13.67 25.52
CA THR A 43 11.62 13.87 26.78
C THR A 43 12.36 15.20 26.82
N VAL A 44 12.98 15.63 25.72
CA VAL A 44 13.71 16.91 25.64
C VAL A 44 12.76 18.10 25.79
N VAL A 45 11.58 18.04 25.14
CA VAL A 45 10.55 19.09 25.23
C VAL A 45 10.01 19.22 26.65
N ILE A 46 9.74 18.11 27.33
CA ILE A 46 9.30 18.11 28.73
C ILE A 46 10.36 18.78 29.61
N ILE A 47 11.63 18.38 29.50
CA ILE A 47 12.72 18.97 30.29
C ILE A 47 12.85 20.47 30.01
N GLY A 48 12.81 20.90 28.74
CA GLY A 48 12.87 22.31 28.37
C GLY A 48 11.73 23.14 28.97
N LEU A 49 10.49 22.63 28.89
CA LEU A 49 9.32 23.30 29.48
C LEU A 49 9.40 23.37 31.00
N THR A 50 9.95 22.36 31.68
CA THR A 50 10.13 22.40 33.14
C THR A 50 11.10 23.50 33.59
N LEU A 51 12.23 23.65 32.87
CA LEU A 51 13.23 24.66 33.20
C LEU A 51 12.72 26.08 32.92
N MET A 52 11.98 26.26 31.83
CA MET A 52 11.45 27.57 31.42
C MET A 52 10.31 28.07 32.32
N TRP A 53 9.54 27.16 32.94
CA TRP A 53 8.50 27.52 33.90
C TRP A 53 9.06 27.78 35.30
N ALA A 54 10.11 27.07 35.71
CA ALA A 54 10.78 27.31 36.99
C ALA A 54 11.40 28.73 37.08
N SER A 55 11.83 29.30 35.95
CA SER A 55 12.49 30.61 35.93
C SER A 55 11.54 31.82 35.90
N ARG A 56 10.23 31.63 35.76
CA ARG A 56 9.28 32.74 35.46
C ARG A 56 8.63 33.40 36.68
N GLY A 57 8.72 32.80 37.87
CA GLY A 57 7.99 33.24 39.07
C GLY A 57 8.70 34.22 40.01
N TYR A 58 10.04 34.34 39.95
CA TYR A 58 10.82 35.00 41.02
C TYR A 58 11.04 36.51 40.84
N GLY A 59 10.77 37.08 39.65
CA GLY A 59 11.16 38.46 39.32
C GLY A 59 10.20 39.58 39.77
N CYS A 60 8.89 39.35 39.76
CA CYS A 60 7.90 40.43 39.92
C CYS A 60 7.65 40.84 41.39
N ALA A 61 7.69 39.89 42.32
CA ALA A 61 7.39 40.15 43.74
C ALA A 61 8.54 40.90 44.46
N THR A 62 9.78 40.72 44.00
CA THR A 62 10.96 41.34 44.59
C THR A 62 11.07 42.83 44.29
N GLU A 63 10.62 43.26 43.11
CA GLU A 63 10.61 44.65 42.67
C GLU A 63 9.55 45.47 43.43
N GLU A 64 8.31 44.97 43.54
CA GLU A 64 7.22 45.61 44.29
C GLU A 64 7.56 45.79 45.77
N PHE A 65 8.09 44.74 46.43
CA PHE A 65 8.50 44.80 47.84
C PHE A 65 9.61 45.84 48.09
N SER A 66 10.57 45.95 47.16
CA SER A 66 11.66 46.93 47.26
C SER A 66 11.17 48.38 47.20
N ASN A 67 10.12 48.64 46.41
CA ASN A 67 9.52 49.96 46.25
C ASN A 67 8.77 50.40 47.52
N TYR A 68 7.92 49.54 48.09
CA TYR A 68 7.23 49.81 49.36
C TYR A 68 8.21 50.05 50.52
N ARG A 69 9.32 49.30 50.57
CA ARG A 69 10.37 49.51 51.56
C ARG A 69 11.09 50.85 51.38
N GLY A 70 11.30 51.29 50.14
CA GLY A 70 11.85 52.62 49.82
C GLY A 70 10.95 53.75 50.32
N GLN A 71 9.65 53.66 50.04
CA GLN A 71 8.65 54.68 50.44
C GLN A 71 8.51 54.81 51.97
N LEU A 72 8.59 53.70 52.71
CA LEU A 72 8.58 53.74 54.18
C LEU A 72 9.86 54.38 54.77
N LEU A 73 11.00 54.27 54.09
CA LEU A 73 12.24 54.92 54.52
C LEU A 73 12.20 56.42 54.23
N GLU A 74 11.61 56.82 53.11
CA GLU A 74 11.43 58.22 52.73
C GLU A 74 10.49 58.95 53.71
N ILE A 75 9.33 58.37 54.04
CA ILE A 75 8.41 58.92 55.06
C ILE A 75 9.10 59.01 56.44
N LYS A 76 9.95 58.04 56.78
CA LYS A 76 10.70 58.05 58.05
C LYS A 76 11.74 59.17 58.10
N ASP A 77 12.34 59.53 56.97
CA ASP A 77 13.31 60.61 56.87
C ASP A 77 12.62 61.98 56.73
N GLU A 78 11.48 62.07 56.04
CA GLU A 78 10.62 63.26 56.00
C GLU A 78 10.02 63.57 57.38
N LYS A 79 9.69 62.58 58.21
CA LYS A 79 9.23 62.83 59.60
C LYS A 79 10.32 63.45 60.50
N LYS A 80 11.62 63.28 60.17
CA LYS A 80 12.72 63.90 60.93
C LYS A 80 12.96 65.36 60.54
N GLN A 81 12.58 65.75 59.34
CA GLN A 81 12.64 67.13 58.87
C GLN A 81 11.24 67.72 59.03
N VAL A 82 11.00 68.58 60.02
CA VAL A 82 9.67 69.09 60.44
C VAL A 82 8.85 69.68 59.26
N LEU A 83 8.22 68.84 58.45
CA LEU A 83 7.54 69.20 57.20
C LEU A 83 6.21 68.44 57.01
N LEU A 84 5.82 67.55 57.94
CA LEU A 84 4.58 66.78 57.86
C LEU A 84 3.85 66.74 59.22
N ASN A 85 2.51 66.80 59.19
CA ASN A 85 1.66 66.60 60.37
C ASN A 85 1.74 65.13 60.82
N ASP A 86 1.82 64.90 62.14
CA ASP A 86 2.03 63.56 62.73
C ASP A 86 0.90 62.56 62.42
N GLU A 87 -0.32 63.04 62.16
CA GLU A 87 -1.51 62.21 61.93
C GLU A 87 -1.53 61.59 60.51
N SER A 88 -1.24 62.39 59.47
CA SER A 88 -1.22 61.91 58.08
C SER A 88 -0.02 61.01 57.77
N ALA A 89 1.08 61.16 58.50
CA ALA A 89 2.27 60.31 58.34
C ALA A 89 2.05 58.89 58.92
N GLU A 90 1.31 58.75 60.01
CA GLU A 90 1.00 57.44 60.60
C GLU A 90 -0.11 56.71 59.80
N GLU A 91 -1.08 57.42 59.23
CA GLU A 91 -2.12 56.84 58.36
C GLU A 91 -1.51 56.24 57.07
N ASN A 92 -0.68 57.00 56.36
CA ASN A 92 0.05 56.52 55.18
C ASN A 92 0.98 55.34 55.51
N ARG A 93 1.60 55.35 56.69
CA ARG A 93 2.47 54.25 57.15
C ARG A 93 1.69 52.96 57.39
N LEU A 94 0.48 53.05 57.93
CA LEU A 94 -0.38 51.90 58.18
C LEU A 94 -0.86 51.26 56.86
N GLU A 95 -1.22 52.07 55.86
CA GLU A 95 -1.58 51.56 54.53
C GLU A 95 -0.40 50.88 53.82
N LEU A 96 0.80 51.49 53.85
CA LEU A 96 2.01 50.91 53.26
C LEU A 96 2.47 49.65 54.01
N SER A 97 2.34 49.61 55.34
CA SER A 97 2.64 48.41 56.14
C SER A 97 1.64 47.29 55.85
N GLY A 98 0.37 47.63 55.62
CA GLY A 98 -0.67 46.69 55.17
C GLY A 98 -0.35 46.11 53.79
N GLY A 99 0.17 46.92 52.87
CA GLY A 99 0.65 46.47 51.56
C GLY A 99 1.80 45.46 51.66
N ILE A 100 2.78 45.70 52.54
CA ILE A 100 3.90 44.77 52.79
C ILE A 100 3.39 43.45 53.39
N PHE A 101 2.48 43.50 54.36
CA PHE A 101 1.92 42.30 54.98
C PHE A 101 1.07 41.50 53.99
N ALA A 102 0.32 42.16 53.10
CA ALA A 102 -0.44 41.51 52.04
C ALA A 102 0.48 40.81 51.02
N ILE A 103 1.62 41.41 50.67
CA ILE A 103 2.64 40.78 49.82
C ILE A 103 3.22 39.54 50.53
N GLU A 104 3.55 39.62 51.82
CA GLU A 104 4.11 38.49 52.58
C GLU A 104 3.12 37.33 52.75
N CYS A 105 1.83 37.63 52.96
CA CYS A 105 0.77 36.61 52.96
C CYS A 105 0.59 35.99 51.57
N ARG A 106 0.61 36.80 50.50
CA ARG A 106 0.52 36.30 49.12
C ARG A 106 1.73 35.45 48.74
N GLU A 107 2.92 35.78 49.24
CA GLU A 107 4.15 35.01 49.07
C GLU A 107 4.07 33.66 49.80
N LYS A 108 3.63 33.63 51.07
CA LYS A 108 3.42 32.37 51.81
C LYS A 108 2.37 31.47 51.16
N ASP A 109 1.24 32.04 50.73
CA ASP A 109 0.19 31.26 50.05
C ASP A 109 0.65 30.77 48.67
N ALA A 110 1.42 31.58 47.93
CA ALA A 110 2.03 31.19 46.66
C ALA A 110 3.13 30.13 46.84
N ASP A 111 3.93 30.20 47.91
CA ASP A 111 4.95 29.20 48.25
C ASP A 111 4.33 27.87 48.67
N ILE A 112 3.26 27.89 49.47
CA ILE A 112 2.53 26.68 49.87
C ILE A 112 1.86 26.05 48.66
N ALA A 113 1.19 26.84 47.82
CA ALA A 113 0.58 26.36 46.58
C ALA A 113 1.63 25.88 45.57
N GLY A 114 2.75 26.58 45.45
CA GLY A 114 3.89 26.27 44.58
C GLY A 114 4.62 25.00 45.01
N ASN A 115 4.84 24.81 46.31
CA ASN A 115 5.48 23.61 46.84
C ASN A 115 4.58 22.37 46.69
N ARG A 116 3.26 22.51 46.89
CA ARG A 116 2.30 21.40 46.66
C ARG A 116 2.18 21.05 45.18
N ARG A 117 2.14 22.05 44.29
CA ARG A 117 2.13 21.86 42.82
C ARG A 117 3.45 21.29 42.30
N SER A 118 4.58 21.72 42.87
CA SER A 118 5.94 21.19 42.62
C SER A 118 6.10 19.75 43.12
N PHE A 119 5.47 19.36 44.24
CA PHE A 119 5.53 17.99 44.73
C PHE A 119 4.74 17.02 43.83
N VAL A 120 3.49 17.35 43.47
CA VAL A 120 2.68 16.54 42.56
C VAL A 120 3.34 16.43 41.19
N PHE A 121 3.92 17.53 40.69
CA PHE A 121 4.64 17.55 39.43
C PHE A 121 5.96 16.75 39.47
N ARG A 122 6.72 16.82 40.57
CA ARG A 122 7.92 15.98 40.78
C ARG A 122 7.56 14.50 40.86
N LEU A 123 6.43 14.16 41.47
CA LEU A 123 5.93 12.78 41.53
C LEU A 123 5.51 12.29 40.14
N PHE A 124 4.85 13.16 39.36
CA PHE A 124 4.51 12.88 37.96
C PHE A 124 5.75 12.69 37.08
N LEU A 125 6.78 13.54 37.19
CA LEU A 125 8.04 13.37 36.44
C LEU A 125 8.75 12.06 36.80
N LYS A 126 8.83 11.72 38.08
CA LYS A 126 9.40 10.43 38.52
C LYS A 126 8.58 9.25 38.01
N GLY A 127 7.26 9.36 38.03
CA GLY A 127 6.35 8.37 37.46
C GLY A 127 6.54 8.20 35.95
N ALA A 128 6.66 9.29 35.20
CA ALA A 128 6.89 9.29 33.75
C ALA A 128 8.26 8.68 33.39
N LEU A 129 9.31 8.97 34.18
CA LEU A 129 10.64 8.38 33.98
C LEU A 129 10.63 6.86 34.17
N LEU A 130 9.88 6.36 35.15
CA LEU A 130 9.69 4.93 35.37
C LEU A 130 8.72 4.31 34.37
N PHE A 131 7.76 5.08 33.84
CA PHE A 131 6.79 4.56 32.89
C PHE A 131 7.44 4.09 31.58
N ILE A 132 8.42 4.82 31.05
CA ILE A 132 9.08 4.49 29.77
C ILE A 132 9.68 3.06 29.76
N PRO A 133 10.56 2.65 30.71
CA PRO A 133 11.13 1.31 30.70
C PRO A 133 10.09 0.21 30.95
N PHE A 134 9.12 0.45 31.83
CA PHE A 134 8.08 -0.55 32.12
C PHE A 134 7.09 -0.72 30.97
N PHE A 135 6.71 0.37 30.31
CA PHE A 135 5.84 0.35 29.14
C PHE A 135 6.55 -0.30 27.94
N SER A 136 7.82 0.03 27.72
CA SER A 136 8.66 -0.62 26.69
C SER A 136 8.80 -2.12 26.95
N TRP A 137 9.05 -2.53 28.21
CA TRP A 137 9.09 -3.94 28.59
C TRP A 137 7.75 -4.65 28.36
N GLY A 138 6.63 -4.03 28.73
CA GLY A 138 5.29 -4.57 28.51
C GLY A 138 4.97 -4.77 27.03
N ILE A 139 5.28 -3.78 26.18
CA ILE A 139 5.12 -3.88 24.72
C ILE A 139 6.01 -4.99 24.16
N TYR A 140 7.27 -5.08 24.61
CA TYR A 140 8.19 -6.13 24.18
C TYR A 140 7.71 -7.53 24.60
N MET A 141 7.03 -7.68 25.74
CA MET A 141 6.44 -8.97 26.13
C MET A 141 5.21 -9.35 25.29
N LEU A 142 4.47 -8.36 24.78
CA LEU A 142 3.27 -8.58 23.95
C LEU A 142 3.61 -8.85 22.48
N ILE A 143 4.59 -8.12 21.93
CA ILE A 143 4.95 -8.16 20.50
C ILE A 143 6.27 -8.91 20.27
N GLY A 144 7.21 -8.77 21.21
CA GLY A 144 8.52 -9.38 21.10
C GLY A 144 8.49 -10.88 21.40
N SER A 145 9.47 -11.57 20.86
CA SER A 145 9.60 -13.02 21.02
C SER A 145 10.84 -13.33 21.87
N PRO A 146 10.76 -13.25 23.21
CA PRO A 146 11.90 -13.40 24.12
C PRO A 146 12.53 -14.80 24.07
N LYS A 147 11.85 -15.77 23.47
CA LYS A 147 12.30 -17.16 23.33
C LYS A 147 12.97 -17.46 21.99
N VAL A 148 13.10 -16.50 21.08
CA VAL A 148 13.83 -16.72 19.82
C VAL A 148 15.33 -16.72 20.14
N PRO A 149 16.03 -17.86 20.03
CA PRO A 149 17.47 -17.87 20.20
C PRO A 149 18.11 -16.96 19.13
N SER A 150 19.01 -16.08 19.56
CA SER A 150 19.86 -15.32 18.66
C SER A 150 20.84 -16.29 18.00
N TYR A 151 20.43 -16.92 16.89
CA TYR A 151 21.33 -17.75 16.09
C TYR A 151 22.41 -16.84 15.52
N PRO A 152 23.67 -17.02 15.94
CA PRO A 152 24.71 -16.17 15.41
C PRO A 152 24.99 -16.59 13.96
N PHE A 153 24.95 -15.62 13.05
CA PHE A 153 25.07 -15.80 11.60
C PHE A 153 26.31 -16.60 11.17
N PHE A 154 27.38 -16.65 11.98
CA PHE A 154 28.56 -17.48 11.69
C PHE A 154 28.24 -18.98 11.60
N LEU A 155 27.30 -19.50 12.39
CA LEU A 155 26.90 -20.92 12.32
C LEU A 155 26.20 -21.26 10.99
N LEU A 156 25.51 -20.29 10.38
CA LEU A 156 24.89 -20.44 9.07
C LEU A 156 25.94 -20.48 7.95
N LEU A 157 27.04 -19.74 8.10
CA LEU A 157 28.16 -19.75 7.15
C LEU A 157 28.97 -21.05 7.21
N GLU A 158 29.09 -21.65 8.40
CA GLU A 158 29.82 -22.91 8.63
C GLU A 158 29.07 -24.15 8.13
N ARG A 159 27.74 -24.07 8.00
CA ARG A 159 26.93 -25.13 7.38
C ARG A 159 27.18 -25.23 5.88
N GLU A 160 27.15 -26.46 5.37
CA GLU A 160 27.23 -26.68 3.93
C GLU A 160 25.99 -26.14 3.20
N PRO A 161 26.14 -25.47 2.05
CA PRO A 161 25.02 -24.87 1.30
C PRO A 161 23.92 -25.85 0.90
N VAL A 162 24.27 -27.13 0.71
CA VAL A 162 23.35 -28.17 0.24
C VAL A 162 22.29 -28.52 1.29
N GLY A 163 22.62 -28.41 2.58
CA GLY A 163 21.72 -28.73 3.68
C GLY A 163 20.89 -27.56 4.21
N LEU A 164 20.99 -26.39 3.57
CA LEU A 164 20.28 -25.18 3.99
C LEU A 164 18.85 -25.15 3.43
N ASP A 165 17.91 -24.69 4.26
CA ASP A 165 16.58 -24.32 3.81
C ASP A 165 16.65 -23.17 2.78
N ALA A 166 15.61 -23.02 1.96
CA ALA A 166 15.51 -21.94 0.99
C ALA A 166 15.70 -20.57 1.67
N THR A 167 15.02 -20.33 2.79
CA THR A 167 15.13 -19.08 3.55
C THR A 167 16.55 -18.85 4.08
N GLU A 168 17.20 -19.91 4.58
CA GLU A 168 18.58 -19.88 5.07
C GLU A 168 19.57 -19.55 3.94
N LYS A 169 19.37 -20.09 2.74
CA LYS A 169 20.16 -19.77 1.54
C LYS A 169 20.04 -18.31 1.16
N LEU A 170 18.82 -17.76 1.18
CA LEU A 170 18.60 -16.35 0.88
C LEU A 170 19.31 -15.44 1.88
N VAL A 171 19.10 -15.66 3.18
CA VAL A 171 19.75 -14.86 4.23
C VAL A 171 21.26 -14.92 4.10
N ARG A 172 21.82 -16.09 3.81
CA ARG A 172 23.25 -16.25 3.55
C ARG A 172 23.69 -15.45 2.33
N ALA A 173 22.98 -15.55 1.21
CA ALA A 173 23.29 -14.83 -0.02
C ALA A 173 23.22 -13.31 0.17
N GLU A 174 22.18 -12.80 0.82
CA GLU A 174 22.01 -11.37 1.13
C GLU A 174 23.19 -10.83 1.92
N VAL A 175 23.60 -11.53 2.98
CA VAL A 175 24.74 -11.08 3.80
C VAL A 175 26.06 -11.19 3.02
N MET A 176 26.24 -12.24 2.22
CA MET A 176 27.46 -12.39 1.40
C MET A 176 27.58 -11.31 0.33
N ALA A 177 26.48 -10.99 -0.35
CA ALA A 177 26.40 -9.91 -1.34
C ALA A 177 26.61 -8.54 -0.68
N ASN A 178 26.00 -8.29 0.48
CA ASN A 178 26.19 -7.04 1.23
C ASN A 178 27.62 -6.84 1.75
N ARG A 179 28.30 -7.92 2.17
CA ARG A 179 29.70 -7.86 2.60
C ARG A 179 30.67 -7.71 1.43
N ASN A 180 30.29 -8.17 0.24
CA ASN A 180 31.13 -8.13 -0.95
C ASN A 180 30.36 -7.47 -2.12
N PRO A 181 30.04 -6.16 -2.03
CA PRO A 181 29.17 -5.50 -2.98
C PRO A 181 29.75 -5.41 -4.40
N GLN A 182 31.07 -5.64 -4.56
CA GLN A 182 31.73 -5.65 -5.87
C GLN A 182 31.74 -7.03 -6.53
N ASN A 183 31.34 -8.08 -5.81
CA ASN A 183 31.36 -9.43 -6.34
C ASN A 183 30.08 -9.69 -7.13
N GLY A 184 30.17 -9.44 -8.43
CA GLY A 184 29.08 -9.62 -9.39
C GLY A 184 28.40 -11.00 -9.36
N ARG A 185 29.17 -12.08 -9.14
CA ARG A 185 28.61 -13.44 -9.06
C ARG A 185 27.65 -13.61 -7.89
N LEU A 186 27.93 -12.98 -6.75
CA LEU A 186 27.03 -13.03 -5.59
C LEU A 186 25.74 -12.25 -5.84
N VAL A 187 25.78 -11.22 -6.69
CA VAL A 187 24.59 -10.47 -7.11
C VAL A 187 23.72 -11.32 -8.05
N ASP A 188 24.34 -12.06 -8.98
CA ASP A 188 23.63 -13.04 -9.83
C ASP A 188 22.94 -14.11 -8.96
N GLU A 189 23.69 -14.75 -8.06
CA GLU A 189 23.15 -15.80 -7.16
C GLU A 189 22.02 -15.28 -6.26
N LEU A 190 22.12 -14.04 -5.79
CA LEU A 190 21.07 -13.41 -4.99
C LEU A 190 19.81 -13.12 -5.83
N ALA A 191 19.98 -12.65 -7.07
CA ALA A 191 18.86 -12.39 -7.97
C ALA A 191 18.10 -13.68 -8.33
N ASP A 192 18.83 -14.77 -8.57
CA ASP A 192 18.27 -16.11 -8.78
C ASP A 192 17.44 -16.56 -7.58
N LEU A 193 17.99 -16.46 -6.37
CA LEU A 193 17.28 -16.84 -5.15
C LEU A 193 16.03 -16.01 -4.90
N TYR A 194 16.05 -14.71 -5.21
CA TYR A 194 14.83 -13.90 -5.12
C TYR A 194 13.76 -14.36 -6.12
N LEU A 195 14.16 -14.71 -7.33
CA LEU A 195 13.23 -15.19 -8.35
C LEU A 195 12.62 -16.55 -7.96
N ASP A 196 13.46 -17.48 -7.49
CA ASP A 196 13.03 -18.82 -7.06
C ASP A 196 12.07 -18.80 -5.86
N MET A 197 12.06 -17.70 -5.09
CA MET A 197 11.18 -17.49 -3.94
C MET A 197 9.96 -16.62 -4.27
N ASP A 198 9.68 -16.38 -5.55
CA ASP A 198 8.61 -15.51 -6.04
C ASP A 198 8.67 -14.07 -5.47
N ARG A 199 9.84 -13.64 -5.00
CA ARG A 199 10.10 -12.26 -4.55
C ARG A 199 10.40 -11.39 -5.76
N PHE A 200 9.44 -11.29 -6.68
CA PHE A 200 9.63 -10.69 -7.99
C PHE A 200 10.16 -9.26 -7.96
N GLN A 201 9.67 -8.43 -7.03
CA GLN A 201 10.15 -7.05 -6.87
C GLN A 201 11.64 -6.98 -6.51
N ASP A 202 12.09 -7.85 -5.62
CA ASP A 202 13.49 -7.91 -5.19
C ASP A 202 14.37 -8.50 -6.31
N ALA A 203 13.86 -9.53 -7.00
CA ALA A 203 14.50 -10.12 -8.17
C ALA A 203 14.72 -9.08 -9.29
N VAL A 204 13.69 -8.29 -9.63
CA VAL A 204 13.77 -7.21 -10.62
C VAL A 204 14.89 -6.22 -10.26
N ASN A 205 14.97 -5.81 -9.00
CA ASN A 205 16.01 -4.89 -8.53
C ASN A 205 17.41 -5.53 -8.58
N ALA A 206 17.51 -6.79 -8.14
CA ALA A 206 18.77 -7.53 -8.12
C ALA A 206 19.29 -7.82 -9.53
N TYR A 207 18.44 -8.22 -10.48
CA TYR A 207 18.83 -8.42 -11.88
C TYR A 207 19.23 -7.12 -12.57
N ASN A 208 18.55 -6.02 -12.31
CA ASN A 208 18.95 -4.73 -12.85
C ASN A 208 20.37 -4.35 -12.36
N HIS A 209 20.65 -4.57 -11.08
CA HIS A 209 21.99 -4.39 -10.52
C HIS A 209 23.01 -5.38 -11.13
N ALA A 210 22.64 -6.65 -11.25
CA ALA A 210 23.47 -7.69 -11.85
C ALA A 210 23.86 -7.34 -13.30
N ILE A 211 22.92 -6.89 -14.12
CA ILE A 211 23.17 -6.47 -15.51
C ILE A 211 24.10 -5.25 -15.55
N ALA A 212 23.89 -4.28 -14.65
CA ALA A 212 24.75 -3.09 -14.57
C ALA A 212 26.20 -3.44 -14.19
N MET A 213 26.41 -4.45 -13.34
CA MET A 213 27.73 -4.86 -12.89
C MET A 213 28.43 -5.87 -13.81
N ASN A 214 27.70 -6.89 -14.25
CA ASN A 214 28.23 -8.07 -14.93
C ASN A 214 28.00 -8.04 -16.45
N GLY A 215 27.29 -7.02 -16.93
CA GLY A 215 26.84 -6.92 -18.29
C GLY A 215 25.67 -7.85 -18.61
N GLU A 216 25.17 -7.66 -19.82
CA GLU A 216 24.06 -8.44 -20.35
C GLU A 216 24.51 -9.85 -20.74
N SER A 217 23.72 -10.85 -20.35
CA SER A 217 23.80 -12.21 -20.86
C SER A 217 22.39 -12.69 -21.18
N VAL A 218 22.25 -13.65 -22.08
CA VAL A 218 20.94 -14.24 -22.43
C VAL A 218 20.21 -14.75 -21.19
N ASP A 219 20.92 -15.43 -20.28
CA ASP A 219 20.35 -15.96 -19.04
C ASP A 219 19.88 -14.85 -18.08
N ARG A 220 20.70 -13.79 -17.86
CA ARG A 220 20.29 -12.66 -17.00
C ARG A 220 19.11 -11.89 -17.59
N LEU A 221 19.13 -11.62 -18.89
CA LEU A 221 18.03 -10.94 -19.56
C LEU A 221 16.74 -11.75 -19.47
N LEU A 222 16.83 -13.07 -19.67
CA LEU A 222 15.69 -13.97 -19.59
C LEU A 222 15.09 -13.98 -18.18
N ARG A 223 15.92 -14.20 -17.16
CA ARG A 223 15.47 -14.23 -15.78
C ARG A 223 14.95 -12.88 -15.31
N TYR A 224 15.54 -11.78 -15.78
CA TYR A 224 15.04 -10.43 -15.54
C TYR A 224 13.65 -10.21 -16.15
N ALA A 225 13.43 -10.64 -17.41
CA ALA A 225 12.14 -10.54 -18.07
C ALA A 225 11.06 -11.43 -17.40
N ILE A 226 11.45 -12.62 -16.92
CA ILE A 226 10.57 -13.49 -16.13
C ILE A 226 10.23 -12.82 -14.80
N ALA A 227 11.21 -12.22 -14.10
CA ALA A 227 10.98 -11.49 -12.85
C ALA A 227 10.01 -10.31 -13.05
N LEU A 228 10.16 -9.56 -14.14
CA LEU A 228 9.22 -8.49 -14.52
C LEU A 228 7.82 -9.03 -14.79
N THR A 229 7.72 -10.16 -15.49
CA THR A 229 6.43 -10.80 -15.77
C THR A 229 5.76 -11.28 -14.49
N GLY A 230 6.51 -11.88 -13.57
CA GLY A 230 6.00 -12.31 -12.26
C GLY A 230 5.60 -11.14 -11.36
N PHE A 231 6.36 -10.04 -11.41
CA PHE A 231 6.03 -8.80 -10.69
C PHE A 231 4.68 -8.21 -11.13
N GLU A 232 4.38 -8.33 -12.43
CA GLU A 232 3.09 -7.93 -13.02
C GLU A 232 2.06 -9.07 -13.01
N GLU A 233 2.11 -9.95 -12.01
CA GLU A 233 1.16 -11.06 -11.79
C GLU A 233 0.98 -12.00 -12.99
N GLY A 234 2.06 -12.21 -13.75
CA GLY A 234 2.08 -13.07 -14.94
C GLY A 234 1.77 -12.34 -16.25
N VAL A 235 1.51 -11.03 -16.22
CA VAL A 235 1.30 -10.21 -17.41
C VAL A 235 2.65 -9.87 -18.06
N VAL A 236 2.76 -10.14 -19.36
CA VAL A 236 3.95 -9.79 -20.15
C VAL A 236 3.87 -8.31 -20.49
N SER A 237 4.49 -7.46 -19.64
CA SER A 237 4.55 -6.02 -19.86
C SER A 237 5.38 -5.66 -21.09
N GLN A 238 5.22 -4.43 -21.59
CA GLN A 238 5.99 -3.94 -22.73
C GLN A 238 7.51 -3.98 -22.50
N GLN A 239 7.95 -3.75 -21.25
CA GLN A 239 9.35 -3.85 -20.88
C GLN A 239 9.85 -5.30 -20.94
N ALA A 240 9.07 -6.25 -20.43
CA ALA A 240 9.40 -7.67 -20.51
C ALA A 240 9.42 -8.16 -21.97
N GLU A 241 8.43 -7.75 -22.78
CA GLU A 241 8.36 -8.05 -24.21
C GLU A 241 9.62 -7.57 -24.96
N HIS A 242 10.08 -6.35 -24.70
CA HIS A 242 11.31 -5.83 -25.31
C HIS A 242 12.54 -6.68 -24.95
N LEU A 243 12.64 -7.15 -23.71
CA LEU A 243 13.74 -8.04 -23.29
C LEU A 243 13.63 -9.41 -23.96
N PHE A 244 12.43 -9.98 -24.06
CA PHE A 244 12.22 -11.25 -24.77
C PHE A 244 12.57 -11.14 -26.26
N LEU A 245 12.20 -10.03 -26.93
CA LEU A 245 12.62 -9.75 -28.31
C LEU A 245 14.15 -9.65 -28.44
N LYS A 246 14.81 -8.96 -27.52
CA LYS A 246 16.27 -8.88 -27.50
C LYS A 246 16.90 -10.27 -27.30
N ILE A 247 16.29 -11.13 -26.49
CA ILE A 247 16.77 -12.51 -26.29
C ILE A 247 16.62 -13.33 -27.56
N THR A 248 15.53 -13.20 -28.32
CA THR A 248 15.38 -13.94 -29.58
C THR A 248 16.37 -13.49 -30.66
N GLU A 249 16.86 -12.25 -30.60
CA GLU A 249 17.96 -11.78 -31.46
C GLU A 249 19.32 -12.37 -31.06
N LEU A 250 19.57 -12.53 -29.75
CA LEU A 250 20.85 -13.04 -29.21
C LEU A 250 20.94 -14.58 -29.25
N ASP A 251 19.83 -15.25 -28.93
CA ASP A 251 19.69 -16.71 -28.93
C ASP A 251 18.34 -17.09 -29.55
N PRO A 252 18.28 -17.22 -30.89
CA PRO A 252 17.06 -17.59 -31.60
C PRO A 252 16.51 -18.97 -31.20
N GLN A 253 17.33 -19.83 -30.58
CA GLN A 253 16.96 -21.20 -30.22
C GLN A 253 16.43 -21.31 -28.77
N ASN A 254 16.31 -20.19 -28.05
CA ASN A 254 15.78 -20.18 -26.70
C ASN A 254 14.24 -20.29 -26.70
N PRO A 255 13.64 -21.43 -26.30
CA PRO A 255 12.19 -21.60 -26.36
C PRO A 255 11.44 -20.69 -25.39
N GLN A 256 12.05 -20.31 -24.26
CA GLN A 256 11.37 -19.52 -23.24
C GLN A 256 10.98 -18.13 -23.77
N ALA A 257 11.89 -17.46 -24.47
CA ALA A 257 11.62 -16.13 -25.02
C ALA A 257 10.43 -16.16 -26.01
N TRP A 258 10.41 -17.12 -26.92
CA TRP A 258 9.29 -17.29 -27.87
C TRP A 258 7.97 -17.61 -27.17
N ILE A 259 7.98 -18.46 -26.14
CA ILE A 259 6.78 -18.80 -25.35
C ILE A 259 6.23 -17.56 -24.62
N PHE A 260 7.09 -16.74 -24.00
CA PHE A 260 6.64 -15.52 -23.32
C PHE A 260 6.13 -14.46 -24.31
N LEU A 261 6.73 -14.32 -25.50
CA LEU A 261 6.20 -13.44 -26.55
C LEU A 261 4.83 -13.91 -27.04
N ALA A 262 4.66 -15.21 -27.26
CA ALA A 262 3.37 -15.80 -27.61
C ALA A 262 2.33 -15.57 -26.50
N ARG A 263 2.71 -15.71 -25.22
CA ARG A 263 1.85 -15.37 -24.08
C ARG A 263 1.41 -13.91 -24.10
N GLY A 264 2.33 -12.98 -24.36
CA GLY A 264 1.98 -11.56 -24.51
C GLY A 264 0.99 -11.32 -25.66
N LEU A 265 1.12 -12.04 -26.77
CA LEU A 265 0.13 -11.99 -27.85
C LEU A 265 -1.23 -12.55 -27.44
N LEU A 266 -1.29 -13.66 -26.71
CA LEU A 266 -2.52 -14.24 -26.17
C LEU A 266 -3.21 -13.31 -25.17
N GLN A 267 -2.46 -12.68 -24.27
CA GLN A 267 -2.98 -11.68 -23.32
C GLN A 267 -3.59 -10.46 -24.03
N ASN A 268 -3.11 -10.15 -25.23
CA ASN A 268 -3.64 -9.10 -26.09
C ASN A 268 -4.77 -9.57 -27.05
N GLY A 269 -5.26 -10.81 -26.90
CA GLY A 269 -6.31 -11.41 -27.74
C GLY A 269 -5.88 -11.67 -29.19
N LYS A 270 -4.57 -11.75 -29.46
CA LYS A 270 -3.99 -11.97 -30.80
C LYS A 270 -3.62 -13.44 -31.01
N ASP A 271 -4.56 -14.34 -30.73
CA ASP A 271 -4.30 -15.78 -30.61
C ASP A 271 -3.76 -16.40 -31.90
N THR A 272 -4.33 -16.01 -33.06
CA THR A 272 -3.85 -16.45 -34.38
C THR A 272 -2.41 -16.02 -34.67
N LYS A 273 -1.97 -14.87 -34.15
CA LYS A 273 -0.58 -14.40 -34.27
C LYS A 273 0.34 -15.16 -33.32
N ALA A 274 -0.12 -15.44 -32.10
CA ALA A 274 0.62 -16.23 -31.12
C ALA A 274 0.92 -17.63 -31.62
N ILE A 275 -0.08 -18.32 -32.19
CA ILE A 275 0.07 -19.64 -32.78
C ILE A 275 1.09 -19.61 -33.93
N LYS A 276 0.92 -18.70 -34.90
CA LYS A 276 1.86 -18.56 -36.02
C LYS A 276 3.30 -18.28 -35.56
N LEU A 277 3.47 -17.48 -34.51
CA LEU A 277 4.78 -17.20 -33.94
C LEU A 277 5.45 -18.49 -33.45
N LEU A 278 4.72 -19.30 -32.69
CA LEU A 278 5.24 -20.57 -32.16
C LEU A 278 5.45 -21.63 -33.25
N GLU A 279 4.59 -21.68 -34.27
CA GLU A 279 4.77 -22.54 -35.43
C GLU A 279 6.07 -22.22 -36.19
N ASN A 280 6.30 -20.95 -36.51
CA ASN A 280 7.53 -20.51 -37.18
C ASN A 280 8.77 -20.84 -36.36
N PHE A 281 8.69 -20.71 -35.03
CA PHE A 281 9.77 -21.13 -34.15
C PHE A 281 9.99 -22.65 -34.21
N LEU A 282 8.93 -23.45 -34.17
CA LEU A 282 9.01 -24.91 -34.29
C LEU A 282 9.61 -25.34 -35.64
N GLU A 283 9.36 -24.62 -36.75
CA GLU A 283 9.97 -24.92 -38.06
C GLU A 283 11.49 -24.77 -38.06
N THR A 284 12.04 -23.84 -37.26
CA THR A 284 13.49 -23.55 -37.20
C THR A 284 14.20 -24.18 -36.01
N ALA A 285 13.45 -24.76 -35.08
CA ALA A 285 13.97 -25.42 -33.89
C ALA A 285 14.63 -26.78 -34.20
N PRO A 286 15.61 -27.24 -33.40
CA PRO A 286 16.18 -28.58 -33.50
C PRO A 286 15.11 -29.67 -33.41
N GLU A 287 15.20 -30.69 -34.25
CA GLU A 287 14.23 -31.80 -34.28
C GLU A 287 14.28 -32.65 -33.00
N ASN A 288 15.46 -32.79 -32.38
CA ASN A 288 15.68 -33.62 -31.20
C ASN A 288 15.58 -32.86 -29.86
N ALA A 289 15.07 -31.62 -29.87
CA ALA A 289 14.93 -30.84 -28.65
C ALA A 289 13.88 -31.45 -27.71
N PRO A 290 14.18 -31.69 -26.41
CA PRO A 290 13.28 -32.39 -25.49
C PRO A 290 11.97 -31.65 -25.23
N TRP A 291 11.95 -30.33 -25.41
CA TRP A 291 10.78 -29.47 -25.23
C TRP A 291 9.88 -29.37 -26.48
N ARG A 292 10.35 -29.84 -27.64
CA ARG A 292 9.69 -29.63 -28.94
C ARG A 292 8.29 -30.25 -28.98
N GLN A 293 8.17 -31.48 -28.48
CA GLN A 293 6.89 -32.20 -28.46
C GLN A 293 5.88 -31.45 -27.60
N ASN A 294 6.25 -31.10 -26.37
CA ASN A 294 5.37 -30.36 -25.45
C ASN A 294 4.90 -29.03 -26.07
N LEU A 295 5.78 -28.29 -26.74
CA LEU A 295 5.39 -27.04 -27.40
C LEU A 295 4.44 -27.28 -28.58
N THR A 296 4.64 -28.35 -29.34
CA THR A 296 3.75 -28.74 -30.45
C THR A 296 2.35 -29.10 -29.93
N ASP A 297 2.28 -29.82 -28.81
CA ASP A 297 1.02 -30.18 -28.17
C ASP A 297 0.27 -28.94 -27.69
N VAL A 298 0.96 -27.99 -27.05
CA VAL A 298 0.39 -26.70 -26.63
C VAL A 298 -0.14 -25.90 -27.83
N VAL A 299 0.63 -25.81 -28.92
CA VAL A 299 0.17 -25.12 -30.15
C VAL A 299 -1.07 -25.79 -30.73
N THR A 300 -1.14 -27.12 -30.69
CA THR A 300 -2.30 -27.89 -31.19
C THR A 300 -3.53 -27.66 -30.32
N GLU A 301 -3.37 -27.66 -29.00
CA GLU A 301 -4.44 -27.36 -28.05
C GLU A 301 -4.99 -25.93 -28.26
N LEU A 302 -4.10 -24.94 -28.39
CA LEU A 302 -4.50 -23.54 -28.67
C LEU A 302 -5.30 -23.44 -29.97
N LYS A 303 -4.92 -24.17 -31.02
CA LYS A 303 -5.68 -24.21 -32.28
C LYS A 303 -7.07 -24.82 -32.08
N GLN A 304 -7.16 -25.94 -31.36
CA GLN A 304 -8.45 -26.58 -31.07
C GLN A 304 -9.36 -25.66 -30.28
N GLN A 305 -8.81 -24.93 -29.31
CA GLN A 305 -9.57 -23.96 -28.53
C GLN A 305 -10.17 -22.85 -29.41
N ILE A 306 -9.39 -22.30 -30.34
CA ILE A 306 -9.91 -21.29 -31.30
C ILE A 306 -10.99 -21.90 -32.21
N LEU A 307 -10.74 -23.09 -32.76
CA LEU A 307 -11.72 -23.76 -33.62
C LEU A 307 -13.05 -24.02 -32.88
N HIS A 308 -13.00 -24.45 -31.63
CA HIS A 308 -14.19 -24.67 -30.82
C HIS A 308 -14.89 -23.37 -30.43
N GLN A 309 -14.15 -22.27 -30.20
CA GLN A 309 -14.77 -20.96 -29.99
C GLN A 309 -15.57 -20.53 -31.22
N ASP A 310 -14.98 -20.64 -32.41
CA ASP A 310 -15.65 -20.30 -33.66
C ASP A 310 -16.86 -21.21 -33.94
N GLU A 311 -16.73 -22.52 -33.70
CA GLU A 311 -17.81 -23.49 -33.87
C GLU A 311 -18.97 -23.24 -32.91
N ASN A 312 -18.70 -22.97 -31.63
CA ASN A 312 -19.73 -22.66 -30.65
C ASN A 312 -20.50 -21.39 -31.00
N VAL A 313 -19.82 -20.36 -31.53
CA VAL A 313 -20.47 -19.15 -32.02
C VAL A 313 -21.41 -19.48 -33.18
N ILE A 314 -20.97 -20.28 -34.15
CA ILE A 314 -21.79 -20.69 -35.31
C ILE A 314 -23.00 -21.51 -34.85
N ILE A 315 -22.82 -22.50 -33.96
CA ILE A 315 -23.91 -23.33 -33.42
C ILE A 315 -24.94 -22.45 -32.71
N THR A 316 -24.49 -21.48 -31.92
CA THR A 316 -25.36 -20.56 -31.19
C THR A 316 -26.19 -19.70 -32.15
N LEU A 317 -25.56 -19.14 -33.18
CA LEU A 317 -26.24 -18.35 -34.21
C LEU A 317 -27.26 -19.19 -35.00
N GLN A 318 -26.90 -20.42 -35.36
CA GLN A 318 -27.78 -21.32 -36.10
C GLN A 318 -28.99 -21.76 -35.24
N GLN A 319 -28.80 -22.01 -33.95
CA GLN A 319 -29.90 -22.31 -33.03
C GLN A 319 -30.89 -21.14 -32.92
N GLN A 320 -30.39 -19.91 -32.78
CA GLN A 320 -31.24 -18.71 -32.75
C GLN A 320 -32.07 -18.57 -34.04
N GLN A 321 -31.44 -18.78 -35.20
CA GLN A 321 -32.13 -18.68 -36.49
C GLN A 321 -33.16 -19.80 -36.68
N PHE A 322 -32.86 -21.02 -36.26
CA PHE A 322 -33.82 -22.12 -36.30
C PHE A 322 -35.03 -21.88 -35.39
N ILE A 323 -34.82 -21.27 -34.22
CA ILE A 323 -35.91 -20.87 -33.31
C ILE A 323 -36.78 -19.82 -34.00
N ALA A 324 -36.19 -18.79 -34.62
CA ALA A 324 -36.91 -17.75 -35.35
C ALA A 324 -37.76 -18.33 -36.50
N ASP A 325 -37.18 -19.17 -37.36
CA ASP A 325 -37.89 -19.79 -38.49
C ASP A 325 -39.08 -20.67 -38.05
N ASN A 326 -38.91 -21.39 -36.94
CA ASN A 326 -40.00 -22.21 -36.38
C ASN A 326 -41.07 -21.36 -35.71
N LEU A 327 -40.69 -20.22 -35.14
CA LEU A 327 -41.61 -19.25 -34.57
C LEU A 327 -42.49 -18.63 -35.65
N ASP A 328 -41.92 -18.26 -36.80
CA ASP A 328 -42.68 -17.74 -37.95
C ASP A 328 -43.73 -18.74 -38.45
N LYS A 329 -43.37 -20.03 -38.52
CA LYS A 329 -44.32 -21.11 -38.87
C LYS A 329 -45.43 -21.27 -37.82
N LEU A 330 -45.09 -21.09 -36.54
CA LEU A 330 -46.07 -21.14 -35.46
C LEU A 330 -47.05 -19.96 -35.56
N VAL A 331 -46.53 -18.75 -35.82
CA VAL A 331 -47.34 -17.55 -36.06
C VAL A 331 -48.29 -17.78 -37.24
N ALA A 332 -47.79 -18.20 -38.40
CA ALA A 332 -48.61 -18.47 -39.58
C ALA A 332 -49.69 -19.54 -39.32
N ARG A 333 -49.40 -20.55 -38.48
CA ARG A 333 -50.40 -21.56 -38.08
C ARG A 333 -51.48 -20.96 -37.19
N LEU A 334 -51.11 -20.08 -36.27
CA LEU A 334 -52.04 -19.40 -35.37
C LEU A 334 -52.92 -18.40 -36.11
N GLU A 335 -52.41 -17.74 -37.15
CA GLU A 335 -53.22 -16.91 -38.04
C GLU A 335 -54.28 -17.73 -38.79
N ASN A 336 -53.93 -18.94 -39.23
CA ASN A 336 -54.87 -19.84 -39.92
C ASN A 336 -55.85 -20.57 -38.97
N LYS A 337 -55.45 -20.84 -37.73
CA LYS A 337 -56.26 -21.52 -36.70
C LYS A 337 -56.18 -20.75 -35.37
N PRO A 338 -56.89 -19.62 -35.26
CA PRO A 338 -56.73 -18.67 -34.15
C PRO A 338 -57.16 -19.19 -32.77
N ASP A 339 -58.15 -20.09 -32.70
CA ASP A 339 -58.73 -20.57 -31.43
C ASP A 339 -57.87 -21.64 -30.72
N ASN A 340 -56.54 -21.44 -30.65
CA ASN A 340 -55.56 -22.35 -30.05
C ASN A 340 -54.79 -21.70 -28.89
N LEU A 341 -55.31 -21.86 -27.67
CA LEU A 341 -54.71 -21.31 -26.45
C LEU A 341 -53.24 -21.71 -26.24
N GLN A 342 -52.95 -23.01 -26.43
CA GLN A 342 -51.62 -23.55 -26.17
C GLN A 342 -50.58 -22.98 -27.13
N GLY A 343 -50.95 -22.74 -28.39
CA GLY A 343 -50.05 -22.16 -29.37
C GLY A 343 -49.73 -20.69 -29.08
N TRP A 344 -50.70 -19.89 -28.63
CA TRP A 344 -50.45 -18.51 -28.19
C TRP A 344 -49.56 -18.45 -26.94
N MET A 345 -49.78 -19.32 -25.96
CA MET A 345 -48.90 -19.43 -24.78
C MET A 345 -47.46 -19.82 -25.17
N MET A 346 -47.30 -20.75 -26.13
CA MET A 346 -46.00 -21.17 -26.63
C MET A 346 -45.27 -20.04 -27.37
N LEU A 347 -45.99 -19.25 -28.18
CA LEU A 347 -45.47 -18.09 -28.88
C LEU A 347 -44.97 -17.01 -27.91
N ILE A 348 -45.77 -16.68 -26.89
CA ILE A 348 -45.40 -15.69 -25.86
C ILE A 348 -44.16 -16.14 -25.08
N ASN A 349 -44.11 -17.40 -24.64
CA ASN A 349 -42.93 -17.93 -23.95
C ASN A 349 -41.68 -17.89 -24.83
N ALA A 350 -41.79 -18.21 -26.12
CA ALA A 350 -40.66 -18.20 -27.04
C ALA A 350 -40.09 -16.77 -27.20
N TRP A 351 -40.94 -15.75 -27.34
CA TRP A 351 -40.50 -14.35 -27.39
C TRP A 351 -39.87 -13.87 -26.08
N LEU A 352 -40.43 -14.28 -24.93
CA LEU A 352 -39.84 -13.98 -23.62
C LEU A 352 -38.45 -14.62 -23.44
N VAL A 353 -38.26 -15.85 -23.90
CA VAL A 353 -36.94 -16.54 -23.88
C VAL A 353 -35.93 -15.84 -24.79
N MET A 354 -36.38 -15.27 -25.90
CA MET A 354 -35.56 -14.47 -26.81
C MET A 354 -35.24 -13.06 -26.29
N GLY A 355 -35.83 -12.65 -25.15
CA GLY A 355 -35.68 -11.29 -24.60
C GLY A 355 -36.54 -10.22 -25.30
N SER A 356 -37.41 -10.63 -26.22
CA SER A 356 -38.29 -9.79 -27.04
C SER A 356 -39.63 -9.57 -26.34
N SER A 357 -39.64 -8.70 -25.33
CA SER A 357 -40.83 -8.42 -24.51
C SER A 357 -41.95 -7.74 -25.31
N ASP A 358 -41.61 -6.89 -26.28
CA ASP A 358 -42.59 -6.16 -27.08
C ASP A 358 -43.36 -7.10 -28.02
N GLU A 359 -42.67 -8.06 -28.64
CA GLU A 359 -43.28 -9.10 -29.48
C GLU A 359 -44.13 -10.07 -28.67
N ALA A 360 -43.75 -10.35 -27.41
CA ALA A 360 -44.56 -11.12 -26.48
C ALA A 360 -45.87 -10.38 -26.13
N GLU A 361 -45.83 -9.07 -25.85
CA GLU A 361 -47.03 -8.25 -25.60
C GLU A 361 -47.95 -8.16 -26.83
N LEU A 362 -47.37 -7.97 -28.02
CA LEU A 362 -48.14 -7.97 -29.27
C LEU A 362 -48.81 -9.32 -29.55
N SER A 363 -48.11 -10.42 -29.28
CA SER A 363 -48.64 -11.78 -29.43
C SER A 363 -49.76 -12.05 -28.43
N LEU A 364 -49.64 -11.55 -27.19
CA LEU A 364 -50.68 -11.61 -26.18
C LEU A 364 -51.95 -10.88 -26.62
N LYS A 365 -51.83 -9.63 -27.07
CA LYS A 365 -52.96 -8.84 -27.56
C LYS A 365 -53.70 -9.56 -28.70
N LYS A 366 -52.95 -10.01 -29.72
CA LYS A 366 -53.52 -10.77 -30.84
C LYS A 366 -54.23 -12.05 -30.38
N GLY A 367 -53.64 -12.78 -29.43
CA GLY A 367 -54.24 -13.98 -28.87
C GLY A 367 -55.56 -13.71 -28.14
N LEU A 368 -55.64 -12.62 -27.37
CA LEU A 368 -56.86 -12.23 -26.66
C LEU A 368 -57.99 -11.82 -27.62
N ASP A 369 -57.66 -11.13 -28.71
CA ASP A 369 -58.64 -10.72 -29.73
C ASP A 369 -59.22 -11.91 -30.52
N LEU A 370 -58.41 -12.95 -30.73
CA LEU A 370 -58.71 -14.06 -31.65
C LEU A 370 -59.20 -15.35 -30.96
N LEU A 371 -59.01 -15.49 -29.64
CA LEU A 371 -59.44 -16.66 -28.86
C LEU A 371 -60.90 -16.55 -28.39
N SER A 372 -61.55 -17.70 -28.20
CA SER A 372 -62.83 -17.77 -27.48
C SER A 372 -62.72 -17.24 -26.04
N SER A 373 -63.80 -16.67 -25.51
CA SER A 373 -63.81 -15.93 -24.23
C SER A 373 -63.28 -16.71 -23.03
N ASP A 374 -63.52 -18.02 -22.94
CA ASP A 374 -62.97 -18.88 -21.88
C ASP A 374 -61.45 -19.05 -22.01
N LYS A 375 -60.94 -19.20 -23.24
CA LYS A 375 -59.51 -19.36 -23.52
C LYS A 375 -58.77 -18.03 -23.37
N ALA A 376 -59.37 -16.91 -23.78
CA ALA A 376 -58.78 -15.58 -23.62
C ALA A 376 -58.52 -15.25 -22.14
N ARG A 377 -59.48 -15.55 -21.23
CA ARG A 377 -59.27 -15.39 -19.77
C ARG A 377 -58.11 -16.23 -19.23
N LYS A 378 -57.91 -17.44 -19.78
CA LYS A 378 -56.80 -18.31 -19.38
C LYS A 378 -55.46 -17.78 -19.91
N LEU A 379 -55.45 -17.17 -21.11
CA LEU A 379 -54.26 -16.54 -21.68
C LEU A 379 -53.85 -15.30 -20.89
N SER A 380 -54.79 -14.44 -20.49
CA SER A 380 -54.49 -13.25 -19.70
C SER A 380 -53.97 -13.59 -18.30
N ALA A 381 -54.53 -14.62 -17.64
CA ALA A 381 -54.01 -15.13 -16.38
C ALA A 381 -52.55 -15.63 -16.50
N PHE A 382 -52.26 -16.36 -17.57
CA PHE A 382 -50.90 -16.83 -17.88
C PHE A 382 -49.93 -15.66 -18.14
N ALA A 383 -50.35 -14.64 -18.90
CA ALA A 383 -49.52 -13.46 -19.16
C ALA A 383 -49.19 -12.69 -17.87
N HIS A 384 -50.18 -12.53 -16.98
CA HIS A 384 -49.99 -11.90 -15.68
C HIS A 384 -49.01 -12.70 -14.79
N GLU A 385 -49.03 -14.03 -14.85
CA GLU A 385 -48.05 -14.88 -14.16
C GLU A 385 -46.62 -14.65 -14.69
N LYS A 386 -46.48 -14.38 -16.00
CA LYS A 386 -45.20 -14.07 -16.66
C LYS A 386 -44.77 -12.61 -16.51
N GLY A 387 -45.52 -11.78 -15.79
CA GLY A 387 -45.20 -10.36 -15.57
C GLY A 387 -45.46 -9.47 -16.78
N LEU A 388 -46.19 -9.95 -17.79
CA LEU A 388 -46.64 -9.14 -18.93
C LEU A 388 -47.89 -8.35 -18.52
N THR A 389 -47.83 -7.04 -18.64
CA THR A 389 -48.98 -6.17 -18.40
C THR A 389 -49.69 -5.93 -19.72
N GLU A 390 -50.99 -6.22 -19.75
CA GLU A 390 -51.87 -5.78 -20.83
C GLU A 390 -51.91 -4.25 -20.78
N LYS A 391 -51.07 -3.56 -21.58
CA LYS A 391 -51.28 -2.14 -21.83
C LYS A 391 -52.59 -2.04 -22.57
N ALA A 392 -53.63 -1.76 -21.79
CA ALA A 392 -55.01 -1.68 -22.21
C ALA A 392 -55.11 -0.86 -23.50
N VAL A 393 -55.61 -1.52 -24.53
CA VAL A 393 -56.09 -0.88 -25.74
C VAL A 393 -57.45 -0.32 -25.36
N GLU A 394 -57.57 1.00 -25.41
CA GLU A 394 -58.86 1.72 -25.31
C GLU A 394 -59.88 1.23 -26.34
#